data_AF-A0A1I2LBQ6-F1
#
_entry.id   AF-A0A1I2LBQ6-F1
#
_cell.length_a   1.000
_cell.length_b   1.000
_cell.length_c   1.000
_cell.angle_alpha   90.00
_cell.angle_beta   90.00
_cell.angle_gamma   90.00
#
_symmetry.space_group_name_H-M   'P 1'
#
loop_
_entity.id
_entity.type
_entity.pdbx_description
1 polymer ?
#
loop_
_entity_poly.entity_id
_entity_poly.type
_entity_poly.pdbx_seq_one_letter_code
_entity_poly.pdbx_strand_id
1 'polypeptide(L)'
;MSKDQEEWISRPDDLQNAVYKALTHPHRRTVLRCVAARQSPVSVDRLASEVAAAEDGVTVAEVTDERRTAALVALVHLHLPELDRAGFVRWDREPGHVASTSLLAEIAATPVSGSVFDPFPAPSAGTG
;
A
#
# COMPACT_ATOMS: atom_id res chain seq x y z
N MET A 1 -33.61 5.26 19.55
CA MET A 1 -33.10 3.89 19.83
C MET A 1 -33.24 3.07 18.57
N SER A 2 -32.32 2.13 18.39
CA SER A 2 -32.12 1.21 17.25
C SER A 2 -31.43 1.89 16.06
N LYS A 3 -30.10 1.85 15.91
CA LYS A 3 -29.07 0.77 16.04
C LYS A 3 -29.01 -0.09 14.77
N ASP A 4 -28.73 0.54 13.62
CA ASP A 4 -28.60 -0.14 12.31
C ASP A 4 -27.34 0.28 11.51
N GLN A 5 -26.38 1.00 12.11
CA GLN A 5 -25.17 1.46 11.39
C GLN A 5 -23.85 0.84 11.85
N GLU A 6 -23.88 -0.20 12.68
CA GLU A 6 -22.69 -0.82 13.28
C GLU A 6 -22.72 -2.36 13.22
N GLU A 7 -23.06 -2.92 12.06
CA GLU A 7 -23.06 -4.37 11.84
C GLU A 7 -22.60 -4.78 10.42
N TRP A 8 -21.50 -4.19 9.90
CA TRP A 8 -21.01 -4.53 8.55
C TRP A 8 -19.53 -4.97 8.48
N ILE A 9 -18.93 -5.33 9.61
CA ILE A 9 -17.70 -6.13 9.61
C ILE A 9 -17.91 -7.28 10.60
N SER A 10 -18.58 -8.35 10.17
CA SER A 10 -18.83 -9.51 11.05
C SER A 10 -18.61 -10.88 10.40
N ARG A 11 -17.86 -10.96 9.28
CA ARG A 11 -17.36 -12.26 8.82
C ARG A 11 -15.88 -12.22 8.44
N PRO A 12 -15.05 -13.13 8.97
CA PRO A 12 -13.65 -13.24 8.60
C PRO A 12 -13.44 -13.53 7.10
N ASP A 13 -14.42 -14.16 6.43
CA ASP A 13 -14.40 -14.39 4.98
C ASP A 13 -14.42 -13.09 4.15
N ASP A 14 -15.13 -12.05 4.59
CA ASP A 14 -15.15 -10.77 3.88
C ASP A 14 -13.82 -10.02 4.02
N LEU A 15 -13.20 -10.11 5.20
CA LEU A 15 -11.86 -9.60 5.43
C LEU A 15 -10.84 -10.37 4.58
N GLN A 16 -10.88 -11.70 4.58
CA GLN A 16 -10.00 -12.54 3.77
C GLN A 16 -10.18 -12.26 2.28
N ASN A 17 -11.40 -12.06 1.80
CA ASN A 17 -11.68 -11.72 0.41
C ASN A 17 -11.23 -10.30 0.05
N ALA A 18 -11.40 -9.32 0.95
CA ALA A 18 -10.90 -7.96 0.76
C ALA A 18 -9.36 -7.91 0.76
N VAL A 19 -8.72 -8.64 1.69
CA VAL A 19 -7.26 -8.87 1.73
C VAL A 19 -6.80 -9.53 0.45
N TYR A 20 -7.44 -10.62 0.05
CA TYR A 20 -7.08 -11.33 -1.18
C TYR A 20 -7.23 -10.42 -2.39
N LYS A 21 -8.37 -9.74 -2.58
CA LYS A 21 -8.58 -8.78 -3.68
C LYS A 21 -7.56 -7.63 -3.68
N ALA A 22 -7.19 -7.12 -2.52
CA ALA A 22 -6.14 -6.11 -2.40
C ALA A 22 -4.75 -6.67 -2.75
N LEU A 23 -4.46 -7.92 -2.35
CA LEU A 23 -3.19 -8.60 -2.59
C LEU A 23 -3.06 -9.22 -3.99
N THR A 24 -4.15 -9.42 -4.73
CA THR A 24 -4.12 -9.99 -6.09
C THR A 24 -3.62 -9.00 -7.14
N HIS A 25 -3.70 -7.68 -6.89
CA HIS A 25 -3.21 -6.68 -7.83
C HIS A 25 -1.76 -6.25 -7.51
N PRO A 26 -0.80 -6.41 -8.44
CA PRO A 26 0.61 -6.12 -8.18
C PRO A 26 0.85 -4.68 -7.71
N HIS A 27 0.21 -3.69 -8.35
CA HIS A 27 0.25 -2.29 -7.89
C HIS A 27 -0.18 -2.11 -6.44
N ARG A 28 -1.32 -2.68 -6.04
CA ARG A 28 -1.84 -2.52 -4.66
C ARG A 28 -0.87 -3.13 -3.65
N ARG A 29 -0.21 -4.25 -3.96
CA ARG A 29 0.85 -4.80 -3.11
C ARG A 29 2.02 -3.85 -2.95
N THR A 30 2.47 -3.21 -4.03
CA THR A 30 3.55 -2.22 -3.98
C THR A 30 3.18 -1.04 -3.09
N VAL A 31 1.97 -0.48 -3.28
CA VAL A 31 1.44 0.61 -2.43
C VAL A 31 1.40 0.19 -0.96
N LEU A 32 0.82 -0.98 -0.66
CA LEU A 32 0.72 -1.50 0.70
C LEU A 32 2.09 -1.72 1.33
N ARG A 33 3.08 -2.21 0.57
CA ARG A 33 4.46 -2.36 1.06
C ARG A 33 5.12 -1.01 1.39
N CYS A 34 4.95 0.00 0.54
CA CYS A 34 5.49 1.34 0.76
C CYS A 34 4.89 2.02 2.02
N VAL A 35 3.66 1.68 2.37
CA VAL A 35 2.94 2.24 3.53
C VAL A 35 3.11 1.39 4.80
N ALA A 36 3.18 0.06 4.70
CA ALA A 36 3.20 -0.86 5.85
C ALA A 36 4.44 -0.69 6.74
N ALA A 37 5.59 -0.32 6.18
CA ALA A 37 6.82 -0.12 6.94
C ALA A 37 6.84 1.20 7.75
N ARG A 38 5.78 2.02 7.67
CA ARG A 38 5.76 3.37 8.24
C ARG A 38 4.90 3.43 9.50
N GLN A 39 5.45 4.10 10.51
CA GLN A 39 4.74 4.46 11.74
C GLN A 39 4.07 5.86 11.63
N SER A 40 4.41 6.63 10.60
CA SER A 40 3.91 7.98 10.37
C SER A 40 3.20 8.11 9.01
N PRO A 41 2.19 8.99 8.88
CA PRO A 41 1.56 9.29 7.60
C PRO A 41 2.58 9.74 6.54
N VAL A 42 2.33 9.38 5.29
CA VAL A 42 3.14 9.78 4.13
C VAL A 42 2.30 10.62 3.18
N SER A 43 2.89 11.65 2.55
CA SER A 43 2.17 12.40 1.53
C SER A 43 1.92 11.52 0.30
N VAL A 44 0.76 11.70 -0.32
CA VAL A 44 0.39 10.98 -1.55
C VAL A 44 1.41 11.22 -2.66
N ASP A 45 1.97 12.43 -2.70
CA ASP A 45 3.01 12.80 -3.64
C ASP A 45 4.32 12.01 -3.48
N ARG A 46 4.80 11.88 -2.24
CA ARG A 46 5.98 11.07 -1.94
C ARG A 46 5.70 9.59 -2.20
N LEU A 47 4.50 9.13 -1.84
CA LEU A 47 4.08 7.76 -2.09
C LEU A 47 4.06 7.45 -3.61
N ALA A 48 3.64 8.41 -4.45
CA ALA A 48 3.67 8.26 -5.90
C ALA A 48 5.08 8.02 -6.43
N SER A 49 6.07 8.81 -5.98
CA SER A 49 7.47 8.65 -6.38
C SER A 49 8.04 7.30 -5.93
N GLU A 50 7.73 6.86 -4.70
CA GLU A 50 8.20 5.58 -4.16
C GLU A 50 7.56 4.39 -4.88
N VAL A 51 6.29 4.48 -5.24
CA VAL A 51 5.57 3.45 -5.99
C VAL A 51 6.11 3.35 -7.41
N ALA A 52 6.31 4.49 -8.10
CA ALA A 52 6.90 4.52 -9.43
C ALA A 52 8.33 3.94 -9.44
N ALA A 53 9.15 4.30 -8.44
CA ALA A 53 10.49 3.75 -8.27
C ALA A 53 10.47 2.22 -8.10
N ALA A 54 9.59 1.73 -7.24
CA ALA A 54 9.46 0.30 -6.97
C ALA A 54 8.93 -0.50 -8.17
N GLU A 55 8.12 0.11 -9.02
CA GLU A 55 7.60 -0.50 -10.26
C GLU A 55 8.65 -0.62 -11.35
N ASP A 56 9.44 0.44 -11.53
CA ASP A 56 10.49 0.49 -12.54
C ASP A 56 11.80 -0.16 -12.07
N GLY A 57 11.88 -0.55 -10.79
CA GLY A 57 13.08 -1.15 -10.19
C GLY A 57 14.24 -0.16 -10.07
N VAL A 58 13.94 1.13 -9.96
CA VAL A 58 14.91 2.23 -9.89
C VAL A 58 14.86 2.92 -8.53
N THR A 59 15.78 3.84 -8.27
CA THR A 59 15.70 4.70 -7.08
C THR A 59 14.69 5.82 -7.28
N VAL A 60 14.17 6.38 -6.17
CA VAL A 60 13.26 7.54 -6.21
C VAL A 60 13.87 8.75 -6.95
N ALA A 61 15.19 8.91 -6.90
CA ALA A 61 15.91 9.98 -7.58
C ALA A 61 15.96 9.80 -9.12
N GLU A 62 15.77 8.57 -9.61
CA GLU A 62 15.78 8.22 -11.04
C GLU A 62 14.37 8.23 -11.65
N VAL A 63 13.33 8.45 -10.84
CA VAL A 63 11.94 8.51 -11.31
C VAL A 63 11.72 9.80 -12.10
N THR A 64 11.22 9.67 -13.33
CA THR A 64 10.83 10.83 -14.13
C THR A 64 9.54 11.46 -13.63
N ASP A 65 9.36 12.76 -13.90
CA ASP A 65 8.12 13.46 -13.56
C ASP A 65 6.88 12.83 -14.22
N GLU A 66 6.99 12.30 -15.45
CA GLU A 66 5.86 11.60 -16.07
C GLU A 66 5.47 10.34 -15.30
N ARG A 67 6.46 9.55 -14.86
CA ARG A 67 6.23 8.32 -14.09
C ARG A 67 5.61 8.62 -12.72
N ARG A 68 6.16 9.61 -12.01
CA ARG A 68 5.61 10.09 -10.74
C ARG A 68 4.18 10.58 -10.90
N THR A 69 3.90 11.36 -11.95
CA THR A 69 2.55 11.89 -12.22
C THR A 69 1.56 10.77 -12.55
N ALA A 70 1.96 9.79 -13.36
CA ALA A 70 1.12 8.62 -13.68
C ALA A 70 0.79 7.82 -12.41
N ALA A 71 1.79 7.56 -11.56
CA ALA A 71 1.60 6.88 -10.28
C ALA A 71 0.69 7.69 -9.34
N LEU A 72 0.84 9.01 -9.29
CA LEU A 72 0.00 9.90 -8.49
C LEU A 72 -1.48 9.79 -8.89
N VAL A 73 -1.76 9.89 -10.20
CA VAL A 73 -3.11 9.77 -10.75
C VAL A 73 -3.70 8.39 -10.42
N ALA A 74 -2.94 7.31 -10.63
CA ALA A 74 -3.39 5.96 -10.31
C ALA A 74 -3.67 5.78 -8.82
N LEU A 75 -2.82 6.32 -7.94
CA LEU A 75 -3.02 6.29 -6.49
C LEU A 75 -4.33 6.98 -6.11
N VAL A 76 -4.53 8.23 -6.52
CA VAL A 76 -5.68 9.04 -6.13
C VAL A 76 -7.00 8.49 -6.66
N HIS A 77 -7.01 8.01 -7.91
CA HIS A 77 -8.27 7.64 -8.58
C HIS A 77 -8.62 6.15 -8.47
N LEU A 78 -7.63 5.26 -8.38
CA LEU A 78 -7.85 3.82 -8.48
C LEU A 78 -7.49 3.07 -7.19
N HIS A 79 -6.35 3.39 -6.58
CA HIS A 79 -5.80 2.55 -5.51
C HIS A 79 -6.24 3.02 -4.12
N LEU A 80 -6.02 4.28 -3.77
CA LEU A 80 -6.35 4.79 -2.44
C LEU A 80 -7.83 4.69 -2.09
N PRO A 81 -8.80 5.01 -2.97
CA PRO A 81 -10.22 4.85 -2.66
C PRO A 81 -10.60 3.41 -2.29
N GLU A 82 -10.01 2.43 -2.98
CA GLU A 82 -10.30 1.01 -2.75
C GLU A 82 -9.57 0.47 -1.52
N LEU A 83 -8.33 0.88 -1.29
CA LEU A 83 -7.55 0.48 -0.11
C LEU A 83 -8.12 1.07 1.18
N ASP A 84 -8.65 2.30 1.12
CA ASP A 84 -9.34 2.97 2.22
C ASP A 84 -10.68 2.29 2.55
N ARG A 85 -11.51 1.98 1.53
CA ARG A 85 -12.74 1.18 1.69
C ARG A 85 -12.49 -0.20 2.29
N ALA A 86 -11.38 -0.83 1.92
CA ALA A 86 -10.99 -2.12 2.46
C ALA A 86 -10.32 -2.04 3.85
N GLY A 87 -10.08 -0.83 4.37
CA GLY A 87 -9.54 -0.61 5.71
C GLY A 87 -8.04 -0.86 5.86
N PHE A 88 -7.28 -1.00 4.76
CA PHE A 88 -5.82 -1.21 4.83
C PHE A 88 -5.03 0.08 5.07
N VAL A 89 -5.55 1.18 4.56
CA VAL A 89 -4.97 2.51 4.73
C VAL A 89 -6.06 3.46 5.17
N ARG A 90 -5.66 4.56 5.80
CA ARG A 90 -6.50 5.74 5.94
C ARG A 90 -5.98 6.79 4.97
N TRP A 91 -6.83 7.24 4.06
CA TRP A 91 -6.47 8.29 3.11
C TRP A 91 -7.19 9.60 3.40
N ASP A 92 -6.43 10.61 3.80
CA ASP A 92 -6.90 11.98 3.99
C ASP A 92 -6.70 12.76 2.69
N ARG A 93 -7.80 13.09 1.99
CA ARG A 93 -7.77 13.79 0.69
C ARG A 93 -7.17 15.19 0.76
N GLU A 94 -7.38 15.88 1.88
CA GLU A 94 -6.76 17.15 2.22
C GLU A 94 -6.30 17.03 3.68
N PRO A 95 -4.98 17.02 3.97
CA PRO A 95 -3.85 17.51 3.17
C PRO A 95 -3.20 16.51 2.19
N GLY A 96 -3.83 15.38 1.84
CA GLY A 96 -3.26 14.42 0.89
C GLY A 96 -2.25 13.48 1.56
N HIS A 97 -2.66 12.84 2.65
CA HIS A 97 -1.81 11.93 3.42
C HIS A 97 -2.40 10.53 3.51
N VAL A 98 -1.52 9.54 3.59
CA VAL A 98 -1.86 8.12 3.69
C VAL A 98 -1.20 7.56 4.93
N ALA A 99 -1.97 6.93 5.80
CA ALA A 99 -1.48 6.23 6.98
C ALA A 99 -1.81 4.73 6.88
N SER A 100 -0.91 3.89 7.39
CA SER A 100 -1.18 2.47 7.62
C SER A 100 -2.24 2.33 8.73
N THR A 101 -3.13 1.36 8.59
CA THR A 101 -4.06 0.98 9.67
C THR A 101 -3.48 -0.18 10.49
N SER A 102 -4.03 -0.41 11.68
CA SER A 102 -3.66 -1.57 12.51
C SER A 102 -3.86 -2.90 11.79
N LEU A 103 -4.86 -2.99 10.91
CA LEU A 103 -5.10 -4.18 10.08
C LEU A 103 -3.91 -4.48 9.16
N LEU A 104 -3.39 -3.46 8.47
CA LEU A 104 -2.23 -3.62 7.61
C LEU A 104 -0.98 -3.98 8.42
N ALA A 105 -0.80 -3.37 9.60
CA ALA A 105 0.31 -3.68 10.48
C ALA A 105 0.27 -5.12 10.99
N GLU A 106 -0.91 -5.63 11.35
CA GLU A 106 -1.12 -7.01 11.80
C GLU A 106 -0.78 -8.01 10.69
N ILE A 107 -1.26 -7.76 9.46
CA ILE A 107 -0.96 -8.61 8.30
C ILE A 107 0.55 -8.58 7.98
N ALA A 108 1.18 -7.40 7.98
CA ALA A 108 2.61 -7.26 7.72
C ALA A 108 3.49 -7.90 8.81
N ALA A 109 3.01 -7.91 10.06
CA ALA A 109 3.72 -8.52 11.20
C ALA A 109 3.57 -10.04 11.26
N THR A 110 2.59 -10.63 10.57
CA THR A 110 2.49 -12.09 10.49
C THR A 110 3.56 -12.63 9.54
N PRO A 111 4.56 -13.41 10.03
CA PRO A 111 5.35 -14.23 9.14
C PRO A 111 4.40 -15.23 8.51
N VAL A 112 4.07 -15.03 7.24
CA VAL A 112 3.31 -16.01 6.47
C VAL A 112 4.17 -17.28 6.48
N SER A 113 3.77 -18.27 7.28
CA SER A 113 4.41 -19.58 7.36
C SER A 113 4.14 -20.30 6.05
N GLY A 114 4.90 -19.93 5.03
CA GLY A 114 4.69 -20.31 3.63
C GLY A 114 5.46 -19.37 2.72
N SER A 115 6.70 -19.77 2.43
CA SER A 115 7.66 -19.28 1.44
C SER A 115 7.11 -18.49 0.23
N VAL A 116 7.96 -17.59 -0.32
CA VAL A 116 7.83 -16.75 -1.55
C VAL A 116 7.50 -15.27 -1.30
N PHE A 117 8.21 -14.62 -0.37
CA PHE A 117 8.42 -13.18 -0.48
C PHE A 117 9.90 -12.89 -0.23
N ASP A 118 10.75 -13.27 -1.19
CA ASP A 118 12.15 -12.87 -1.17
C ASP A 118 12.21 -11.32 -1.18
N PRO A 119 12.82 -10.71 -0.15
CA PRO A 119 13.20 -9.31 -0.23
C PRO A 119 14.26 -9.20 -1.32
N PHE A 120 14.02 -8.26 -2.24
CA PHE A 120 14.93 -7.78 -3.27
C PHE A 120 16.42 -8.10 -3.00
N PRO A 121 17.15 -8.72 -3.95
CA PRO A 121 18.58 -8.93 -3.77
C PRO A 121 19.25 -7.56 -3.57
N ALA A 122 19.98 -7.41 -2.45
CA ALA A 122 20.79 -6.23 -2.22
C ALA A 122 21.67 -5.96 -3.45
N PRO A 123 21.84 -4.69 -3.87
CA PRO A 123 22.71 -4.37 -5.00
C PRO A 123 24.11 -4.89 -4.68
N SER A 124 24.62 -5.77 -5.54
CA SER A 124 26.01 -6.23 -5.49
C SER A 124 26.90 -4.99 -5.56
N ALA A 125 27.56 -4.66 -4.45
CA ALA A 125 28.66 -3.72 -4.43
C ALA A 125 29.79 -4.31 -5.30
N GLY A 126 29.86 -3.85 -6.54
CA GLY A 126 30.93 -4.16 -7.48
C GLY A 126 32.14 -3.27 -7.23
N THR A 127 33.12 -3.88 -6.59
CA THR A 127 34.55 -3.56 -6.45
C THR A 127 35.14 -2.64 -7.51
N GLY A 128 35.82 -1.58 -7.05
CA GLY A 128 36.94 -0.93 -7.75
C GLY A 128 38.25 -1.25 -7.03
#